data_AF-A0A5C8MQ03-F1
#
_entry.id   AF-A0A5C8MQ03-F1
#
_cell.length_a   1.000
_cell.length_b   1.000
_cell.length_c   1.000
_cell.angle_alpha   90.00
_cell.angle_beta   90.00
_cell.angle_gamma   90.00
#
_symmetry.space_group_name_H-M   'P 1'
#
loop_
_entity.id
_entity.type
_entity.pdbx_description
1 polymer ?
#
loop_
_entity_poly.entity_id
_entity_poly.type
_entity_poly.pdbx_seq_one_letter_code
_entity_poly.pdbx_strand_id
1 'polypeptide(L)'
;MRGLSLLWKEAHAIFRNRKTLISIIAVICIPILYSGMFLWAFWDPYAHLDKLPVAVVNNDKGAAMNGEKLEIGDKLVEKLKENKKFDWHFVSEKEAEKGLQHQKYYMAIEIPEDFSENATTLQDEHPKPMKLIYK
;
A
#
# COMPACT_ATOMS: atom_id res chain seq x y z
N MET A 1 -4.25 -48.22 -22.69
CA MET A 1 -4.85 -47.18 -23.57
C MET A 1 -6.39 -47.17 -23.63
N ARG A 2 -7.13 -48.16 -23.08
CA ARG A 2 -8.61 -48.17 -23.09
C ARG A 2 -9.28 -47.17 -22.13
N GLY A 3 -8.58 -46.74 -21.09
CA GLY A 3 -9.11 -45.74 -20.14
C GLY A 3 -9.33 -44.36 -20.76
N LEU A 4 -8.38 -43.88 -21.58
CA LEU A 4 -8.52 -42.58 -22.25
C LEU A 4 -9.70 -42.53 -23.22
N SER A 5 -9.95 -43.63 -23.95
CA SER A 5 -11.06 -43.69 -24.90
C SER A 5 -12.44 -43.77 -24.23
N LEU A 6 -12.51 -44.27 -22.99
CA LEU A 6 -13.73 -44.22 -22.17
C LEU A 6 -13.99 -42.80 -21.66
N LEU A 7 -12.98 -42.12 -21.11
CA LEU A 7 -13.09 -40.73 -20.67
C LEU A 7 -13.51 -39.79 -21.81
N TRP A 8 -12.99 -40.01 -23.02
CA TRP A 8 -13.38 -39.23 -24.20
C TRP A 8 -14.84 -39.44 -24.60
N LYS A 9 -15.34 -40.68 -24.52
CA LYS A 9 -16.75 -41.00 -24.81
C LYS A 9 -17.69 -40.38 -23.78
N GLU A 10 -17.32 -40.40 -22.51
CA GLU A 10 -18.09 -39.77 -21.43
C GLU A 10 -18.09 -38.25 -21.55
N ALA A 11 -16.94 -37.63 -21.84
CA ALA A 11 -16.85 -36.20 -22.11
C ALA A 11 -17.77 -35.80 -23.28
N HIS A 12 -17.75 -36.55 -24.38
CA HIS A 12 -18.60 -36.29 -25.53
C HIS A 12 -20.11 -36.44 -25.21
N ALA A 13 -20.47 -37.42 -24.37
CA ALA A 13 -21.84 -37.61 -23.92
C ALA A 13 -22.32 -36.45 -23.01
N ILE A 14 -21.46 -35.94 -22.14
CA ILE A 14 -21.71 -34.78 -21.29
C ILE A 14 -21.96 -33.53 -22.15
N PHE A 15 -21.12 -33.28 -23.16
CA PHE A 15 -21.28 -32.14 -24.07
C PHE A 15 -22.59 -32.18 -24.87
N ARG A 16 -23.16 -33.37 -25.10
CA ARG A 16 -24.41 -33.55 -25.84
C ARG A 16 -25.66 -33.33 -24.96
N ASN A 17 -25.54 -33.50 -23.64
CA ASN A 17 -26.64 -33.31 -22.69
C ASN A 17 -26.54 -31.95 -21.98
N ARG A 18 -27.34 -30.98 -22.44
CA ARG A 18 -27.37 -29.62 -21.89
C ARG A 18 -27.58 -29.57 -20.38
N LYS A 19 -28.43 -30.43 -19.80
CA LYS A 19 -28.71 -30.41 -18.35
C LYS A 19 -27.49 -30.80 -17.53
N THR A 20 -26.82 -31.89 -17.91
CA THR A 20 -25.59 -32.35 -17.25
C THR A 20 -24.43 -31.39 -17.45
N LEU A 21 -24.30 -30.82 -18.65
CA LEU A 21 -23.27 -29.83 -18.96
C LEU A 21 -23.39 -28.57 -18.09
N ILE A 22 -24.62 -28.04 -17.92
CA ILE A 22 -24.85 -26.86 -17.07
C ILE A 22 -24.43 -27.13 -15.62
N SER A 23 -24.79 -28.28 -15.05
CA SER A 23 -24.40 -28.64 -13.67
C SER A 23 -22.89 -28.74 -13.50
N ILE A 24 -22.18 -29.33 -14.47
CA ILE A 24 -20.72 -29.44 -14.43
C ILE A 24 -20.06 -28.07 -14.56
N ILE A 25 -20.55 -27.21 -15.47
CA ILE A 25 -20.07 -25.83 -15.60
C ILE A 25 -20.26 -25.09 -14.27
N ALA A 26 -21.43 -25.22 -13.63
CA ALA A 26 -21.69 -24.57 -12.34
C ALA A 26 -20.68 -24.99 -11.25
N VAL A 27 -20.35 -26.28 -11.17
CA VAL A 27 -19.36 -26.80 -10.21
C VAL A 27 -17.95 -26.29 -10.52
N ILE A 28 -17.54 -26.27 -11.80
CA ILE A 28 -16.23 -25.76 -12.23
C ILE A 28 -16.13 -24.23 -12.06
N CYS A 29 -17.24 -23.51 -12.19
CA CYS A 29 -17.26 -22.07 -11.95
C CYS A 29 -16.87 -21.70 -10.52
N ILE A 30 -17.15 -22.55 -9.51
CA ILE A 30 -16.81 -22.25 -8.11
C ILE A 30 -15.30 -22.02 -7.92
N PRO A 31 -14.40 -22.97 -8.24
CA PRO A 31 -12.96 -22.75 -8.11
C PRO A 31 -12.44 -21.67 -9.06
N ILE A 32 -13.00 -21.52 -10.27
CA ILE A 32 -12.58 -20.46 -11.20
C ILE A 32 -12.91 -19.07 -10.66
N LEU A 33 -14.11 -18.88 -10.11
CA LEU A 33 -14.50 -17.61 -9.50
C LEU A 33 -13.64 -17.31 -8.28
N TYR A 34 -13.38 -18.30 -7.43
CA TYR A 34 -12.51 -18.14 -6.28
C TYR A 34 -11.08 -17.74 -6.68
N SER A 35 -10.44 -18.54 -7.55
CA SER A 35 -9.09 -18.26 -8.03
C SER A 35 -9.02 -16.97 -8.84
N GLY A 36 -10.06 -16.66 -9.63
CA GLY A 36 -10.16 -15.45 -10.43
C GLY A 36 -10.27 -14.19 -9.58
N MET A 37 -11.14 -14.20 -8.56
CA MET A 37 -11.26 -13.09 -7.60
C MET A 37 -9.97 -12.91 -6.80
N PHE A 38 -9.33 -14.01 -6.38
CA PHE A 38 -8.07 -13.95 -5.66
C PHE A 38 -6.97 -13.34 -6.54
N LEU A 39 -6.78 -13.85 -7.75
CA LEU A 39 -5.81 -13.29 -8.69
C LEU A 39 -6.12 -11.82 -8.97
N TRP A 40 -7.37 -11.45 -9.19
CA TRP A 40 -7.75 -10.06 -9.43
C TRP A 40 -7.40 -9.13 -8.27
N ALA A 41 -7.72 -9.52 -7.02
CA ALA A 41 -7.44 -8.73 -5.84
C ALA A 41 -5.93 -8.59 -5.55
N PHE A 42 -5.14 -9.62 -5.86
CA PHE A 42 -3.70 -9.67 -5.58
C PHE A 42 -2.81 -9.37 -6.80
N TRP A 43 -3.38 -9.16 -7.98
CA TRP A 43 -2.63 -8.83 -9.20
C TRP A 43 -1.92 -7.49 -9.07
N ASP A 44 -2.59 -6.50 -8.48
CA ASP A 44 -2.02 -5.21 -8.14
C ASP A 44 -2.71 -4.60 -6.89
N PRO A 45 -2.33 -5.04 -5.69
CA PRO A 45 -2.92 -4.53 -4.45
C PRO A 45 -2.57 -3.06 -4.19
N TYR A 46 -1.66 -2.48 -4.97
CA TYR A 46 -1.18 -1.11 -4.80
C TYR A 46 -1.71 -0.13 -5.86
N ALA A 47 -2.46 -0.61 -6.86
CA ALA A 47 -3.05 0.18 -7.95
C ALA A 47 -3.92 1.37 -7.49
N HIS A 48 -4.36 1.34 -6.22
CA HIS A 48 -5.29 2.33 -5.66
C HIS A 48 -4.74 3.02 -4.40
N LEU A 49 -3.43 2.94 -4.15
CA LEU A 49 -2.81 3.66 -3.05
C LEU A 49 -2.96 5.18 -3.19
N ASP A 50 -3.07 5.68 -4.41
CA ASP A 50 -3.32 7.09 -4.75
C ASP A 50 -4.64 7.64 -4.18
N LYS A 51 -5.51 6.75 -3.68
CA LYS A 51 -6.77 7.09 -3.00
C LYS A 51 -6.72 6.88 -1.50
N LEU A 52 -5.58 6.44 -0.96
CA LEU A 52 -5.40 6.19 0.46
C LEU A 52 -4.93 7.49 1.14
N PRO A 53 -5.78 8.14 1.95
CA PRO A 53 -5.47 9.45 2.52
C PRO A 53 -4.47 9.29 3.67
N VAL A 54 -3.28 9.87 3.50
CA VAL A 54 -2.18 9.82 4.48
C VAL A 54 -1.88 11.23 4.96
N ALA A 55 -2.03 11.47 6.27
CA ALA A 55 -1.65 12.73 6.87
C ALA A 55 -0.13 12.80 7.06
N VAL A 56 0.47 13.94 6.73
CA VAL A 56 1.88 14.24 6.95
C VAL A 56 1.99 15.48 7.81
N VAL A 57 2.63 15.32 8.97
CA VAL A 57 2.88 16.39 9.94
C VAL A 57 4.37 16.64 9.98
N ASN A 58 4.80 17.87 9.70
CA ASN A 58 6.19 18.26 9.83
C ASN A 58 6.39 19.15 11.06
N ASN A 59 7.04 18.60 12.09
CA ASN A 59 7.45 19.32 13.29
C ASN A 59 8.95 19.61 13.29
N ASP A 60 9.70 19.17 12.27
CA ASP A 60 11.15 19.37 12.15
C ASP A 60 11.52 20.85 12.24
N LYS A 61 12.50 21.18 13.07
CA LYS A 61 12.97 22.56 13.27
C LYS A 61 14.13 22.93 12.36
N GLY A 62 14.62 21.97 11.56
CA GLY A 62 15.86 22.10 10.82
C GLY A 62 17.08 22.04 11.73
N ALA A 63 18.27 22.02 11.13
CA ALA A 63 19.54 22.02 11.83
C ALA A 63 20.57 22.90 11.09
N ALA A 64 21.73 23.10 11.68
CA ALA A 64 22.87 23.72 11.02
C ALA A 64 24.04 22.75 10.99
N MET A 65 24.64 22.56 9.81
CA MET A 65 25.82 21.70 9.64
C MET A 65 26.81 22.40 8.73
N ASN A 66 28.06 22.52 9.18
CA ASN A 66 29.14 23.18 8.42
C ASN A 66 28.82 24.62 7.96
N GLY A 67 28.02 25.35 8.75
CA GLY A 67 27.60 26.71 8.42
C GLY A 67 26.44 26.82 7.43
N GLU A 68 25.92 25.69 6.92
CA GLU A 68 24.73 25.64 6.07
C GLU A 68 23.49 25.20 6.87
N LYS A 69 22.34 25.78 6.50
CA LYS A 69 21.05 25.37 7.05
C LYS A 69 20.62 24.06 6.41
N LEU A 70 20.27 23.08 7.23
CA LEU A 70 19.85 21.75 6.83
C LEU A 70 18.38 21.55 7.21
N GLU A 71 17.49 21.56 6.22
CA GLU A 71 16.04 21.39 6.38
C GLU A 71 15.59 20.10 5.67
N ILE A 72 15.91 18.95 6.27
CA ILE A 72 15.59 17.64 5.67
C ILE A 72 14.11 17.34 5.78
N GLY A 73 13.43 17.72 6.88
CA GLY A 73 11.99 17.56 7.03
C GLY A 73 11.22 18.24 5.89
N ASP A 74 11.56 19.50 5.60
CA ASP A 74 10.93 20.25 4.50
C ASP A 74 11.22 19.63 3.13
N LYS A 75 12.46 19.23 2.87
CA LYS A 75 12.83 18.51 1.64
C LYS A 75 12.08 17.18 1.49
N LEU A 76 11.83 16.47 2.59
CA LEU A 76 11.01 15.26 2.58
C LEU A 76 9.56 15.58 2.21
N VAL A 77 8.98 16.62 2.83
CA VAL A 77 7.63 17.11 2.51
C VAL A 77 7.51 17.49 1.03
N GLU A 78 8.47 18.22 0.47
CA GLU A 78 8.49 18.58 -0.95
C GLU A 78 8.49 17.34 -1.86
N LYS A 79 9.36 16.36 -1.59
CA LYS A 79 9.38 15.11 -2.35
C LYS A 79 8.09 14.30 -2.23
N LEU A 80 7.43 14.34 -1.08
CA LEU A 80 6.13 13.69 -0.90
C LEU A 80 5.04 14.39 -1.72
N LYS A 81 5.04 15.72 -1.80
CA LYS A 81 4.10 16.49 -2.65
C LYS A 81 4.22 16.14 -4.14
N GLU A 82 5.43 15.89 -4.62
CA GLU A 82 5.68 15.48 -6.01
C GLU A 82 5.24 14.04 -6.30
N ASN A 83 5.21 13.20 -5.27
CA ASN A 83 4.93 11.77 -5.38
C ASN A 83 3.42 11.49 -5.30
N LYS A 84 2.82 11.00 -6.39
CA LYS A 84 1.39 10.67 -6.46
C LYS A 84 1.03 9.24 -6.04
N LYS A 85 1.91 8.53 -5.34
CA LYS A 85 1.64 7.14 -4.90
C LYS A 85 0.56 7.05 -3.83
N PHE A 86 0.40 8.10 -3.00
CA PHE A 86 -0.63 8.18 -1.97
C PHE A 86 -1.38 9.50 -2.09
N ASP A 87 -2.57 9.55 -1.50
CA ASP A 87 -3.30 10.81 -1.31
C ASP A 87 -2.70 11.54 -0.09
N TRP A 88 -1.64 12.31 -0.32
CA TRP A 88 -0.92 13.00 0.76
C TRP A 88 -1.66 14.26 1.24
N HIS A 89 -1.85 14.36 2.55
CA HIS A 89 -2.45 15.52 3.21
C HIS A 89 -1.47 16.14 4.20
N PHE A 90 -0.92 17.30 3.87
CA PHE A 90 0.02 18.02 4.74
C PHE A 90 -0.76 18.89 5.72
N VAL A 91 -0.78 18.50 6.99
CA VAL A 91 -1.69 19.07 7.99
C VAL A 91 -0.99 19.29 9.32
N SER A 92 -1.62 20.06 10.21
CA SER A 92 -1.15 20.21 11.59
C SER A 92 -1.31 18.92 12.39
N GLU A 93 -0.51 18.73 13.44
CA GLU A 93 -0.63 17.58 14.35
C GLU A 93 -2.07 17.39 14.87
N LYS A 94 -2.71 18.49 15.29
CA LYS A 94 -4.09 18.48 15.79
C LYS A 94 -5.10 18.03 14.73
N GLU A 95 -4.88 18.40 13.46
CA GLU A 95 -5.74 17.97 12.37
C GLU A 95 -5.48 16.52 11.99
N ALA A 96 -4.23 16.07 11.97
CA ALA A 96 -3.89 14.67 11.75
C ALA A 96 -4.55 13.78 12.80
N GLU A 97 -4.42 14.12 14.09
CA GLU A 97 -5.00 13.36 15.19
C GLU A 97 -6.54 13.30 15.12
N LYS A 98 -7.19 14.44 14.88
CA LYS A 98 -8.64 14.47 14.65
C LYS A 98 -9.02 13.66 13.42
N GLY A 99 -8.26 13.76 12.33
CA GLY A 99 -8.54 13.05 11.10
C GLY A 99 -8.40 11.54 11.24
N LEU A 100 -7.44 11.05 12.04
CA LEU A 100 -7.33 9.63 12.40
C LEU A 100 -8.52 9.17 13.22
N GLN A 101 -8.90 9.93 14.25
CA GLN A 101 -10.06 9.60 15.11
C GLN A 101 -11.38 9.52 14.32
N HIS A 102 -11.55 10.36 13.30
CA HIS A 102 -12.75 10.39 12.44
C HIS A 102 -12.60 9.56 11.16
N GLN A 103 -11.54 8.74 11.04
CA GLN A 103 -11.27 7.89 9.86
C GLN A 103 -11.17 8.67 8.53
N LYS A 104 -10.86 9.97 8.61
CA LYS A 104 -10.54 10.83 7.45
C LYS A 104 -9.18 10.44 6.86
N TYR A 105 -8.23 10.09 7.72
CA TYR A 105 -6.90 9.60 7.33
C TYR A 105 -6.76 8.14 7.71
N TYR A 106 -6.12 7.37 6.84
CA TYR A 106 -5.81 5.96 7.11
C TYR A 106 -4.63 5.81 8.07
N MET A 107 -3.64 6.70 7.95
CA MET A 107 -2.49 6.77 8.84
C MET A 107 -1.92 8.19 8.86
N ALA A 108 -1.11 8.50 9.86
CA ALA A 108 -0.34 9.74 9.92
C ALA A 108 1.16 9.43 10.02
N ILE A 109 1.94 10.22 9.28
CA ILE A 109 3.40 10.25 9.33
C ILE A 109 3.79 11.57 9.98
N GLU A 110 4.51 11.49 11.09
CA GLU A 110 5.02 12.65 11.79
C GLU A 110 6.54 12.69 11.70
N ILE A 111 7.04 13.82 11.24
CA ILE A 111 8.46 14.17 11.19
C ILE A 111 8.76 14.94 12.48
N PRO A 112 9.50 14.36 13.44
CA PRO A 112 9.73 14.96 14.76
C PRO A 112 10.66 16.18 14.68
N GLU A 113 10.68 16.98 15.75
CA GLU A 113 11.45 18.23 15.82
C GLU A 113 12.97 18.07 15.62
N ASP A 114 13.50 16.90 15.97
CA ASP A 114 14.92 16.56 15.93
C ASP A 114 15.33 15.81 14.64
N PHE A 115 14.45 15.75 13.64
CA PHE A 115 14.70 14.95 12.44
C PHE A 115 15.93 15.43 11.65
N SER A 116 16.01 16.73 11.35
CA SER A 116 17.18 17.31 10.70
C SER A 116 18.41 17.35 11.61
N GLU A 117 18.21 17.54 12.92
CA GLU A 117 19.30 17.52 13.91
C GLU A 117 19.97 16.15 13.96
N ASN A 118 19.20 15.07 14.00
CA ASN A 118 19.74 13.71 14.01
C ASN A 118 20.55 13.40 12.73
N ALA A 119 20.21 14.03 11.60
CA ALA A 119 20.98 13.89 10.37
C ALA A 119 22.38 14.49 10.44
N THR A 120 22.60 15.52 11.27
CA THR A 120 23.93 16.13 11.42
C THR A 120 24.90 15.21 12.17
N THR A 121 24.37 14.31 13.00
CA THR A 121 25.15 13.39 13.83
C THR A 121 25.77 12.22 13.05
N LEU A 122 25.59 12.15 11.72
CA LEU A 122 26.09 11.06 10.88
C LEU A 122 27.62 10.83 10.98
N GLN A 123 28.38 11.85 11.34
CA GLN A 123 29.84 11.79 11.49
C GLN A 123 30.29 11.67 12.96
N ASP A 124 29.36 11.69 13.91
CA ASP A 124 29.67 11.60 15.34
C ASP A 124 30.07 10.18 15.73
N GLU A 125 30.76 10.03 16.86
CA GLU A 125 31.08 8.71 17.43
C GLU A 125 29.82 7.88 17.75
N HIS A 126 28.71 8.56 18.02
CA HIS A 126 27.41 7.97 18.35
C HIS A 126 26.28 8.64 17.54
N PRO A 127 26.11 8.26 16.25
CA PRO A 127 25.08 8.84 15.41
C PRO A 127 23.68 8.50 15.92
N LYS A 128 22.77 9.46 15.86
CA LYS A 128 21.35 9.27 16.15
C LYS A 128 20.58 9.00 14.87
N PRO A 129 19.72 7.95 14.83
CA PRO A 129 18.94 7.65 13.64
C PRO A 129 17.82 8.69 13.45
N MET A 130 17.63 9.13 12.20
CA MET A 130 16.43 9.86 11.79
C MET A 130 15.22 8.93 11.89
N LYS A 131 14.27 9.23 12.76
CA LYS A 131 13.04 8.44 12.95
C LYS A 131 11.82 9.21 12.46
N LEU A 132 10.92 8.49 11.81
CA LEU A 132 9.56 8.95 11.56
C LEU A 132 8.63 8.26 12.55
N ILE A 133 7.62 8.98 13.02
CA ILE A 133 6.59 8.44 13.91
C ILE A 133 5.36 8.11 13.07
N TYR A 134 4.83 6.92 13.25
CA TYR A 134 3.64 6.43 12.53
C TYR A 134 2.50 6.25 13.52
N LYS A 135 1.32 6.76 13.16
CA LYS A 135 0.08 6.67 13.95
C LYS A 135 -1.05 6.13 13.10
#